data_AF-A0A6I1L6D9-F1
#
_entry.id   AF-A0A6I1L6D9-F1
#
_cell.length_a   1.000
_cell.length_b   1.000
_cell.length_c   1.000
_cell.angle_alpha   90.00
_cell.angle_beta   90.00
_cell.angle_gamma   90.00
#
_symmetry.space_group_name_H-M   'P 1'
#
loop_
_entity.id
_entity.type
_entity.pdbx_description
1 polymer ?
#
loop_
_entity_poly.entity_id
_entity_poly.type
_entity_poly.pdbx_seq_one_letter_code
_entity_poly.pdbx_strand_id
1 'polypeptide(L)'
;MSVEYAVGKYIQFWWPEVPTWVSAVVFFVLVNLINTFNVKFFGEAEFWFAIIKVVAIVGMILLGGYLLFSGAAGPQASVSNLWDHGGFFPNGGTGLLMAMAFIMFSFGGLELVGITAAEASEPRKVIPQAINQVVYRILIFYVGALTVLLSLYPWDQLLQTLGASGDAYSGSPFVQIFSLIGNDAAAHILNFVVLTAALSVYNSGVYCNSRMLFGLAEQGDAPKVLLKLNKQGVPLRALGVSALVTLLCVVINYVAPHDALELLFALVVASLMINWALISLTHIKFRKAMGEQGVTPSFKTFWFPFSNYLCLAFMVMIIGVMLAIPGINKSVYAIPVWVVIIYVAYRLRMRHGATPAAR
;
A
#
# COMPACT_ATOMS: atom_id res chain seq x y z
N MET A 1 10.51 -0.33 -1.15
CA MET A 1 11.26 0.51 -2.10
C MET A 1 10.47 1.70 -2.64
N SER A 2 9.25 1.53 -3.14
CA SER A 2 8.40 2.65 -3.61
C SER A 2 8.15 3.70 -2.51
N VAL A 3 8.02 3.23 -1.27
CA VAL A 3 7.84 4.07 -0.09
C VAL A 3 9.11 4.89 0.21
N GLU A 4 10.28 4.30 0.09
CA GLU A 4 11.59 4.93 0.32
C GLU A 4 11.88 6.00 -0.75
N TYR A 5 11.45 5.77 -1.99
CA TYR A 5 11.48 6.81 -3.02
C TYR A 5 10.59 8.00 -2.65
N ALA A 6 9.35 7.75 -2.23
CA ALA A 6 8.42 8.78 -1.80
C ALA A 6 8.96 9.57 -0.59
N VAL A 7 9.55 8.88 0.39
CA VAL A 7 10.25 9.49 1.52
C VAL A 7 11.33 10.47 1.06
N GLY A 8 12.14 10.09 0.06
CA GLY A 8 13.13 10.99 -0.54
C GLY A 8 12.49 12.26 -1.11
N LYS A 9 11.36 12.14 -1.81
CA LYS A 9 10.62 13.29 -2.35
C LYS A 9 10.04 14.18 -1.25
N TYR A 10 9.53 13.62 -0.17
CA TYR A 10 9.03 14.41 0.96
C TYR A 10 10.14 15.14 1.71
N ILE A 11 11.35 14.57 1.76
CA ILE A 11 12.53 15.28 2.29
C ILE A 11 12.96 16.43 1.38
N GLN A 12 12.90 16.23 0.06
CA GLN A 12 13.21 17.27 -0.93
C GLN A 12 12.29 18.48 -0.85
N PHE A 13 11.09 18.35 -0.28
CA PHE A 13 10.23 19.49 0.00
C PHE A 13 10.89 20.53 0.95
N TRP A 14 11.67 20.07 1.94
CA TRP A 14 12.41 20.96 2.83
C TRP A 14 13.85 21.20 2.38
N TRP A 15 14.49 20.17 1.83
CA TRP A 15 15.88 20.20 1.38
C TRP A 15 16.00 19.65 -0.05
N PRO A 16 15.71 20.48 -1.08
CA PRO A 16 15.73 20.04 -2.48
C PRO A 16 17.07 19.49 -2.94
N GLU A 17 18.15 20.00 -2.36
CA GLU A 17 19.54 19.62 -2.64
C GLU A 17 19.86 18.16 -2.23
N VAL A 18 19.05 17.56 -1.35
CA VAL A 18 19.31 16.21 -0.83
C VAL A 18 18.89 15.18 -1.89
N PRO A 19 19.80 14.31 -2.36
CA PRO A 19 19.43 13.24 -3.27
C PRO A 19 18.49 12.23 -2.60
N THR A 20 17.48 11.77 -3.33
CA THR A 20 16.45 10.85 -2.80
C THR A 20 17.02 9.54 -2.26
N TRP A 21 18.12 9.05 -2.82
CA TRP A 21 18.79 7.83 -2.35
C TRP A 21 19.40 7.98 -0.95
N VAL A 22 19.87 9.18 -0.58
CA VAL A 22 20.45 9.43 0.75
C VAL A 22 19.36 9.28 1.81
N SER A 23 18.23 9.94 1.60
CA SER A 23 17.05 9.79 2.46
C SER A 23 16.59 8.34 2.53
N ALA A 24 16.52 7.63 1.39
CA ALA A 24 16.15 6.23 1.35
C ALA A 24 17.07 5.35 2.22
N VAL A 25 18.40 5.53 2.15
CA VAL A 25 19.37 4.79 2.98
C VAL A 25 19.21 5.12 4.46
N VAL A 26 19.08 6.40 4.82
CA VAL A 26 18.93 6.82 6.21
C VAL A 26 17.69 6.19 6.84
N PHE A 27 16.53 6.29 6.18
CA PHE A 27 15.30 5.70 6.69
C PHE A 27 15.28 4.17 6.61
N PHE A 28 15.94 3.58 5.61
CA PHE A 28 16.20 2.13 5.57
C PHE A 28 16.90 1.66 6.85
N VAL A 29 18.01 2.31 7.23
CA VAL A 29 18.76 1.96 8.44
C VAL A 29 17.91 2.18 9.68
N LEU A 30 17.25 3.32 9.80
CA LEU A 30 16.41 3.65 10.97
C LEU A 30 15.29 2.64 11.19
N VAL A 31 14.52 2.31 10.15
CA VAL A 31 13.39 1.37 10.29
C VAL A 31 13.88 -0.04 10.57
N ASN A 32 14.95 -0.50 9.92
CA ASN A 32 15.50 -1.83 10.21
C ASN A 32 16.03 -1.91 11.64
N LEU A 33 16.70 -0.87 12.14
CA LEU A 33 17.11 -0.79 13.55
C LEU A 33 15.90 -0.87 14.49
N ILE A 34 14.86 -0.07 14.26
CA ILE A 34 13.61 -0.13 15.04
C ILE A 34 13.05 -1.57 15.05
N ASN A 35 13.03 -2.24 13.91
CA ASN A 35 12.52 -3.61 13.79
C ASN A 35 13.42 -4.67 14.45
N THR A 36 14.70 -4.36 14.72
CA THR A 36 15.56 -5.24 15.53
C THR A 36 15.27 -5.14 17.04
N PHE A 37 14.70 -4.01 17.48
CA PHE A 37 14.42 -3.73 18.90
C PHE A 37 12.94 -3.95 19.23
N ASN A 38 12.66 -4.98 20.03
CA ASN A 38 11.41 -5.25 20.76
C ASN A 38 10.08 -5.03 19.99
N VAL A 39 9.36 -6.12 19.73
CA VAL A 39 8.03 -6.14 19.09
C VAL A 39 6.98 -5.24 19.77
N LYS A 40 7.13 -4.95 21.06
CA LYS A 40 6.22 -4.02 21.77
C LYS A 40 6.38 -2.57 21.32
N PHE A 41 7.61 -2.15 21.01
CA PHE A 41 7.87 -0.80 20.53
C PHE A 41 7.26 -0.59 19.14
N PHE A 42 7.21 -1.63 18.31
CA PHE A 42 6.49 -1.59 17.03
C PHE A 42 5.01 -1.22 17.21
N GLY A 43 4.31 -1.90 18.13
CA GLY A 43 2.88 -1.64 18.37
C GLY A 43 2.62 -0.22 18.89
N GLU A 44 3.45 0.28 19.79
CA GLU A 44 3.36 1.67 20.29
C GLU A 44 3.67 2.69 19.20
N ALA A 45 4.73 2.48 18.42
CA ALA A 45 5.10 3.38 17.32
C ALA A 45 3.99 3.45 16.25
N GLU A 46 3.42 2.32 15.85
CA GLU A 46 2.30 2.29 14.90
C GLU A 46 1.04 2.94 15.46
N PHE A 47 0.77 2.80 16.77
CA PHE A 47 -0.34 3.50 17.41
C PHE A 47 -0.19 5.01 17.31
N TRP A 48 0.99 5.55 17.63
CA TRP A 48 1.26 6.99 17.50
C TRP A 48 1.23 7.46 16.04
N PHE A 49 1.83 6.70 15.11
CA PHE A 49 1.76 7.01 13.68
C PHE A 49 0.32 7.01 13.15
N ALA A 50 -0.54 6.11 13.63
CA ALA A 50 -1.95 6.09 13.25
C ALA A 50 -2.68 7.34 13.76
N ILE A 51 -2.44 7.78 15.00
CA ILE A 51 -3.05 9.00 15.55
C ILE A 51 -2.67 10.23 14.71
N ILE A 52 -1.37 10.40 14.41
CA ILE A 52 -0.88 11.55 13.62
C ILE A 52 -1.61 11.61 12.28
N LYS A 53 -1.73 10.47 11.58
CA LYS A 53 -2.41 10.40 10.27
C LYS A 53 -3.89 10.77 10.38
N VAL A 54 -4.61 10.21 11.35
CA VAL A 54 -6.05 10.47 11.51
C VAL A 54 -6.30 11.94 11.84
N VAL A 55 -5.57 12.49 12.81
CA VAL A 55 -5.71 13.90 13.20
C VAL A 55 -5.42 14.83 12.03
N ALA A 56 -4.37 14.54 11.25
CA ALA A 56 -4.00 15.36 10.12
C ALA A 56 -5.03 15.33 8.98
N ILE A 57 -5.55 14.15 8.61
CA ILE A 57 -6.57 14.04 7.55
C ILE A 57 -7.86 14.72 8.00
N VAL A 58 -8.30 14.50 9.23
CA VAL A 58 -9.50 15.18 9.77
C VAL A 58 -9.28 16.69 9.84
N GLY A 59 -8.13 17.14 10.34
CA GLY A 59 -7.77 18.55 10.40
C GLY A 59 -7.74 19.21 9.02
N MET A 60 -7.21 18.51 8.03
CA MET A 60 -7.22 18.96 6.63
C MET A 60 -8.63 19.08 6.06
N ILE A 61 -9.50 18.09 6.29
CA ILE A 61 -10.90 18.13 5.84
C ILE A 61 -11.62 19.33 6.49
N LEU A 62 -11.44 19.53 7.79
CA LEU A 62 -12.05 20.63 8.53
C LEU A 62 -11.51 22.00 8.07
N LEU A 63 -10.19 22.13 7.93
CA LEU A 63 -9.55 23.36 7.45
C LEU A 63 -9.96 23.67 6.02
N GLY A 64 -9.92 22.68 5.12
CA GLY A 64 -10.33 22.87 3.74
C GLY A 64 -11.81 23.20 3.61
N GLY A 65 -12.67 22.54 4.38
CA GLY A 65 -14.09 22.91 4.49
C GLY A 65 -14.28 24.34 4.99
N TYR A 66 -13.57 24.75 6.04
CA TYR A 66 -13.59 26.12 6.53
C TYR A 66 -13.16 27.12 5.45
N LEU A 67 -12.07 26.85 4.73
CA LEU A 67 -11.57 27.72 3.66
C LEU A 67 -12.57 27.84 2.50
N LEU A 68 -13.28 26.76 2.16
CA LEU A 68 -14.36 26.75 1.16
C LEU A 68 -15.55 27.62 1.58
N PHE A 69 -16.05 27.44 2.81
CA PHE A 69 -17.26 28.15 3.27
C PHE A 69 -16.99 29.60 3.68
N SER A 70 -15.78 29.93 4.12
CA SER A 70 -15.39 31.29 4.47
C SER A 70 -15.02 32.15 3.27
N GLY A 71 -14.80 31.55 2.10
CA GLY A 71 -14.25 32.25 0.92
C GLY A 71 -12.78 32.64 1.03
N ALA A 72 -12.09 32.21 2.11
CA ALA A 72 -10.69 32.53 2.35
C ALA A 72 -9.70 31.71 1.50
N ALA A 73 -10.18 30.67 0.80
CA ALA A 73 -9.38 29.84 -0.11
C ALA A 73 -8.98 30.54 -1.43
N GLY A 74 -9.51 31.72 -1.71
CA GLY A 74 -9.33 32.43 -2.97
C GLY A 74 -10.42 32.12 -4.02
N PRO A 75 -10.41 32.83 -5.16
CA PRO A 75 -11.52 32.82 -6.13
C PRO A 75 -11.65 31.52 -6.90
N GLN A 76 -10.61 30.68 -6.92
CA GLN A 76 -10.65 29.40 -7.62
C GLN A 76 -11.32 28.29 -6.80
N ALA A 77 -11.52 28.49 -5.50
CA ALA A 77 -12.10 27.47 -4.64
C ALA A 77 -13.62 27.44 -4.77
N SER A 78 -14.16 26.32 -5.23
CA SER A 78 -15.59 26.09 -5.37
C SER A 78 -15.89 24.59 -5.34
N VAL A 79 -16.98 24.21 -4.69
CA VAL A 79 -17.48 22.81 -4.74
C VAL A 79 -17.75 22.37 -6.19
N SER A 80 -18.10 23.32 -7.05
CA SER A 80 -18.38 23.04 -8.46
C SER A 80 -17.14 22.59 -9.25
N ASN A 81 -15.91 22.81 -8.73
CA ASN A 81 -14.69 22.28 -9.34
C ASN A 81 -14.68 20.75 -9.48
N LEU A 82 -15.51 20.03 -8.72
CA LEU A 82 -15.68 18.59 -8.82
C LEU A 82 -16.26 18.13 -10.17
N TRP A 83 -16.93 19.03 -10.91
CA TRP A 83 -17.56 18.71 -12.18
C TRP A 83 -17.45 19.81 -13.25
N ASP A 84 -17.04 21.03 -12.92
CA ASP A 84 -17.00 22.14 -13.90
C ASP A 84 -15.85 22.01 -14.90
N HIS A 85 -14.77 21.31 -14.53
CA HIS A 85 -13.57 21.15 -15.37
C HIS A 85 -13.63 19.86 -16.19
N GLY A 86 -14.64 19.74 -17.07
CA GLY A 86 -14.83 18.59 -17.96
C GLY A 86 -15.84 17.54 -17.49
N GLY A 87 -16.68 17.85 -16.50
CA GLY A 87 -17.68 16.93 -15.96
C GLY A 87 -17.10 15.99 -14.88
N PHE A 88 -17.93 15.06 -14.40
CA PHE A 88 -17.49 14.05 -13.41
C PHE A 88 -16.54 13.00 -14.02
N PHE A 89 -16.57 12.83 -15.35
CA PHE A 89 -15.68 11.93 -16.08
C PHE A 89 -14.94 12.69 -17.19
N PRO A 90 -13.98 13.57 -16.86
CA PRO A 90 -13.31 14.43 -17.84
C PRO A 90 -12.52 13.64 -18.89
N ASN A 91 -12.01 12.46 -18.53
CA ASN A 91 -11.32 11.54 -19.43
C ASN A 91 -12.21 10.38 -19.93
N GLY A 92 -13.53 10.50 -19.76
CA GLY A 92 -14.50 9.47 -20.10
C GLY A 92 -14.36 8.16 -19.29
N GLY A 93 -15.11 7.13 -19.69
CA GLY A 93 -15.07 5.82 -19.05
C GLY A 93 -13.72 5.10 -19.19
N THR A 94 -13.02 5.32 -20.30
CA THR A 94 -11.68 4.77 -20.53
C THR A 94 -10.65 5.34 -19.56
N GLY A 95 -10.71 6.65 -19.26
CA GLY A 95 -9.83 7.27 -18.28
C GLY A 95 -10.06 6.72 -16.87
N LEU A 96 -11.32 6.48 -16.48
CA LEU A 96 -11.64 5.81 -15.23
C LEU A 96 -11.00 4.41 -15.18
N LEU A 97 -11.21 3.59 -16.22
CA LEU A 97 -10.65 2.24 -16.30
C LEU A 97 -9.12 2.26 -16.18
N MET A 98 -8.44 3.17 -16.89
CA MET A 98 -6.98 3.31 -16.79
C MET A 98 -6.52 3.76 -15.40
N ALA A 99 -7.24 4.68 -14.75
CA ALA A 99 -6.93 5.12 -13.39
C ALA A 99 -7.11 4.01 -12.36
N MET A 100 -8.03 3.06 -12.57
CA MET A 100 -8.28 1.96 -11.63
C MET A 100 -7.03 1.10 -11.40
N ALA A 101 -6.17 0.90 -12.40
CA ALA A 101 -4.92 0.15 -12.25
C ALA A 101 -3.99 0.81 -11.23
N PHE A 102 -3.87 2.14 -11.25
CA PHE A 102 -3.08 2.91 -10.28
C PHE A 102 -3.75 2.99 -8.91
N ILE A 103 -5.07 3.18 -8.87
CA ILE A 103 -5.85 3.23 -7.63
C ILE A 103 -5.72 1.90 -6.86
N MET A 104 -5.68 0.76 -7.55
CA MET A 104 -5.52 -0.55 -6.92
C MET A 104 -4.22 -0.69 -6.13
N PHE A 105 -3.14 -0.08 -6.59
CA PHE A 105 -1.88 -0.07 -5.85
C PHE A 105 -2.04 0.52 -4.45
N SER A 106 -2.86 1.58 -4.30
CA SER A 106 -3.12 2.25 -3.02
C SER A 106 -3.85 1.37 -2.00
N PHE A 107 -4.47 0.28 -2.43
CA PHE A 107 -5.18 -0.67 -1.56
C PHE A 107 -4.34 -1.90 -1.18
N GLY A 108 -3.10 -2.00 -1.67
CA GLY A 108 -2.18 -3.05 -1.23
C GLY A 108 -1.91 -2.99 0.27
N GLY A 109 -1.83 -4.15 0.92
CA GLY A 109 -1.56 -4.27 2.35
C GLY A 109 -2.79 -4.52 3.22
N LEU A 110 -4.00 -4.50 2.65
CA LEU A 110 -5.22 -4.95 3.35
C LEU A 110 -5.14 -6.43 3.76
N GLU A 111 -4.39 -7.24 3.02
CA GLU A 111 -4.11 -8.64 3.34
C GLU A 111 -3.33 -8.82 4.65
N LEU A 112 -2.60 -7.80 5.10
CA LEU A 112 -1.77 -7.87 6.31
C LEU A 112 -2.62 -8.05 7.58
N VAL A 113 -3.89 -7.65 7.54
CA VAL A 113 -4.86 -7.89 8.62
C VAL A 113 -4.93 -9.38 8.96
N GLY A 114 -4.81 -10.26 7.95
CA GLY A 114 -4.79 -11.71 8.15
C GLY A 114 -3.57 -12.22 8.91
N ILE A 115 -2.41 -11.58 8.75
CA ILE A 115 -1.18 -11.93 9.47
C ILE A 115 -1.31 -11.49 10.93
N THR A 116 -1.76 -10.26 11.17
CA THR A 116 -1.96 -9.73 12.52
C THR A 116 -3.09 -10.44 13.28
N ALA A 117 -4.00 -11.12 12.57
CA ALA A 117 -5.07 -11.88 13.20
C ALA A 117 -4.57 -13.02 14.08
N ALA A 118 -3.39 -13.58 13.77
CA ALA A 118 -2.76 -14.63 14.58
C ALA A 118 -2.23 -14.09 15.91
N GLU A 119 -1.96 -12.78 16.01
CA GLU A 119 -1.37 -12.12 17.17
C GLU A 119 -2.37 -11.24 17.93
N ALA A 120 -3.59 -11.09 17.41
CA ALA A 120 -4.61 -10.21 17.98
C ALA A 120 -5.26 -10.80 19.24
N SER A 121 -5.47 -9.97 20.26
CA SER A 121 -6.31 -10.30 21.40
C SER A 121 -7.79 -10.37 20.99
N GLU A 122 -8.50 -11.45 21.35
CA GLU A 122 -9.91 -11.67 20.98
C GLU A 122 -10.20 -11.62 19.45
N PRO A 123 -9.52 -12.43 18.62
CA PRO A 123 -9.58 -12.34 17.15
C PRO A 123 -11.01 -12.45 16.59
N ARG A 124 -11.91 -13.17 17.28
CA ARG A 124 -13.32 -13.33 16.89
C ARG A 124 -14.13 -12.01 16.92
N LYS A 125 -13.71 -11.02 17.71
CA LYS A 125 -14.38 -9.71 17.80
C LYS A 125 -13.61 -8.64 17.02
N VAL A 126 -12.31 -8.55 17.23
CA VAL A 126 -11.50 -7.45 16.71
C VAL A 126 -11.31 -7.53 15.19
N ILE A 127 -11.21 -8.73 14.61
CA ILE A 127 -10.99 -8.90 13.17
C ILE A 127 -12.22 -8.50 12.35
N PRO A 128 -13.45 -8.95 12.65
CA PRO A 128 -14.64 -8.46 11.95
C PRO A 128 -14.83 -6.94 12.07
N GLN A 129 -14.57 -6.36 13.25
CA GLN A 129 -14.65 -4.92 13.45
C GLN A 129 -13.62 -4.18 12.58
N ALA A 130 -12.37 -4.62 12.57
CA ALA A 130 -11.33 -4.02 11.75
C ALA A 130 -11.69 -4.07 10.26
N ILE A 131 -12.16 -5.21 9.75
CA ILE A 131 -12.59 -5.36 8.35
C ILE A 131 -13.70 -4.38 7.98
N ASN A 132 -14.75 -4.28 8.80
CA ASN A 132 -15.86 -3.36 8.52
C ASN A 132 -15.46 -1.89 8.65
N GLN A 133 -14.56 -1.57 9.58
CA GLN A 133 -14.04 -0.21 9.75
C GLN A 133 -13.20 0.26 8.56
N VAL A 134 -12.52 -0.63 7.84
CA VAL A 134 -11.74 -0.27 6.65
C VAL A 134 -12.60 0.49 5.64
N VAL A 135 -13.85 0.05 5.39
CA VAL A 135 -14.75 0.71 4.43
C VAL A 135 -15.03 2.16 4.85
N TYR A 136 -15.42 2.39 6.10
CA TYR A 136 -15.68 3.74 6.60
C TYR A 136 -14.42 4.62 6.56
N ARG A 137 -13.25 4.05 6.89
CA ARG A 137 -11.98 4.77 6.81
C ARG A 137 -11.66 5.20 5.38
N ILE A 138 -11.90 4.34 4.38
CA ILE A 138 -11.71 4.70 2.96
C ILE A 138 -12.66 5.83 2.56
N LEU A 139 -13.96 5.73 2.91
CA LEU A 139 -14.92 6.77 2.57
C LEU A 139 -14.55 8.13 3.18
N ILE A 140 -14.19 8.15 4.47
CA ILE A 140 -13.87 9.42 5.15
C ILE A 140 -12.51 9.96 4.68
N PHE A 141 -11.45 9.14 4.71
CA PHE A 141 -10.09 9.61 4.49
C PHE A 141 -9.72 9.76 3.02
N TYR A 142 -10.30 8.97 2.12
CA TYR A 142 -9.99 9.07 0.69
C TYR A 142 -11.02 9.95 0.01
N VAL A 143 -12.30 9.54 0.04
CA VAL A 143 -13.35 10.28 -0.68
C VAL A 143 -13.56 11.65 -0.04
N GLY A 144 -13.67 11.73 1.29
CA GLY A 144 -13.85 13.01 2.00
C GLY A 144 -12.69 13.98 1.79
N ALA A 145 -11.45 13.53 1.95
CA ALA A 145 -10.28 14.38 1.77
C ALA A 145 -10.11 14.84 0.30
N LEU A 146 -10.30 13.94 -0.67
CA LEU A 146 -10.24 14.30 -2.09
C LEU A 146 -11.36 15.24 -2.51
N THR A 147 -12.57 15.06 -1.97
CA THR A 147 -13.70 15.97 -2.25
C THR A 147 -13.37 17.39 -1.82
N VAL A 148 -12.87 17.57 -0.59
CA VAL A 148 -12.47 18.89 -0.10
C VAL A 148 -11.31 19.46 -0.92
N LEU A 149 -10.30 18.63 -1.19
CA LEU A 149 -9.11 19.04 -1.93
C LEU A 149 -9.43 19.51 -3.36
N LEU A 150 -10.21 18.73 -4.12
CA LEU A 150 -10.58 19.07 -5.49
C LEU A 150 -11.61 20.20 -5.56
N SER A 151 -12.34 20.45 -4.48
CA SER A 151 -13.18 21.64 -4.36
C SER A 151 -12.31 22.90 -4.15
N LEU A 152 -11.21 22.79 -3.39
CA LEU A 152 -10.33 23.93 -3.12
C LEU A 152 -9.54 24.39 -4.35
N TYR A 153 -9.14 23.46 -5.21
CA TYR A 153 -8.29 23.78 -6.36
C TYR A 153 -8.65 22.92 -7.58
N PRO A 154 -8.78 23.50 -8.80
CA PRO A 154 -9.08 22.76 -10.02
C PRO A 154 -8.09 21.64 -10.33
N TRP A 155 -8.59 20.48 -10.72
CA TRP A 155 -7.76 19.28 -10.94
C TRP A 155 -6.81 19.42 -12.13
N ASP A 156 -7.23 20.15 -13.17
CA ASP A 156 -6.48 20.38 -14.40
C ASP A 156 -5.29 21.31 -14.16
N GLN A 157 -5.50 22.38 -13.39
CA GLN A 157 -4.42 23.28 -12.98
C GLN A 157 -3.45 22.57 -12.03
N LEU A 158 -3.97 21.76 -11.10
CA LEU A 158 -3.14 20.95 -10.22
C LEU A 158 -2.24 20.03 -11.04
N LEU A 159 -2.80 19.35 -12.04
CA LEU A 159 -2.06 18.42 -12.89
C LEU A 159 -0.97 19.13 -13.70
N GLN A 160 -1.20 20.36 -14.17
CA GLN A 160 -0.16 21.18 -14.81
C GLN A 160 0.98 21.50 -13.83
N THR A 161 0.67 21.90 -12.60
CA THR A 161 1.70 22.19 -11.58
C THR A 161 2.51 20.96 -11.19
N LEU A 162 1.85 19.80 -11.04
CA LEU A 162 2.51 18.53 -10.75
C LEU A 162 3.33 18.03 -11.94
N GLY A 163 2.88 18.25 -13.18
CA GLY A 163 3.61 17.87 -14.39
C GLY A 163 4.80 18.76 -14.70
N ALA A 164 4.79 20.03 -14.27
CA ALA A 164 5.86 20.99 -14.52
C ALA A 164 7.19 20.62 -13.85
N SER A 165 7.15 19.78 -12.81
CA SER A 165 8.34 19.26 -12.12
C SER A 165 9.14 18.24 -12.94
N GLY A 166 8.60 17.76 -14.07
CA GLY A 166 9.19 16.69 -14.87
C GLY A 166 9.12 15.30 -14.23
N ASP A 167 8.51 15.19 -13.05
CA ASP A 167 8.31 13.93 -12.32
C ASP A 167 6.84 13.82 -11.92
N ALA A 168 6.13 12.85 -12.51
CA ALA A 168 4.72 12.60 -12.25
C ALA A 168 4.41 12.30 -10.76
N TYR A 169 5.43 12.04 -9.94
CA TYR A 169 5.34 11.77 -8.51
C TYR A 169 6.01 12.84 -7.64
N SER A 170 6.14 14.08 -8.15
CA SER A 170 6.72 15.20 -7.41
C SER A 170 5.84 15.63 -6.22
N GLY A 171 6.15 15.13 -5.03
CA GLY A 171 5.53 15.59 -3.78
C GLY A 171 4.07 15.16 -3.60
N SER A 172 3.49 15.57 -2.48
CA SER A 172 2.10 15.25 -2.15
C SER A 172 1.15 16.30 -2.74
N PRO A 173 0.13 15.91 -3.54
CA PRO A 173 -0.87 16.85 -4.05
C PRO A 173 -1.59 17.65 -2.95
N PHE A 174 -1.75 17.04 -1.77
CA PHE A 174 -2.29 17.71 -0.59
C PHE A 174 -1.39 18.88 -0.15
N VAL A 175 -0.08 18.64 -0.06
CA VAL A 175 0.89 19.68 0.31
C VAL A 175 0.90 20.79 -0.75
N GLN A 176 0.85 20.41 -2.02
CA GLN A 176 0.88 21.34 -3.14
C GLN A 176 -0.29 22.32 -3.11
N ILE A 177 -1.51 21.85 -2.87
CA ILE A 177 -2.69 22.73 -2.86
C ILE A 177 -2.64 23.74 -1.72
N PHE A 178 -2.25 23.32 -0.52
CA PHE A 178 -2.11 24.27 0.59
C PHE A 178 -0.98 25.27 0.37
N SER A 179 0.11 24.87 -0.30
CA SER A 179 1.16 25.80 -0.72
C SER A 179 0.66 26.78 -1.79
N LEU A 180 -0.10 26.33 -2.79
CA LEU A 180 -0.67 27.17 -3.86
C LEU A 180 -1.70 28.19 -3.34
N ILE A 181 -2.44 27.84 -2.30
CA ILE A 181 -3.42 28.73 -1.63
C ILE A 181 -2.71 29.69 -0.64
N GLY A 182 -1.39 29.56 -0.45
CA GLY A 182 -0.58 30.43 0.40
C GLY A 182 -0.59 30.07 1.89
N ASN A 183 -0.97 28.84 2.25
CA ASN A 183 -0.90 28.33 3.62
C ASN A 183 0.30 27.40 3.80
N ASP A 184 1.49 28.00 3.83
CA ASP A 184 2.77 27.27 3.92
C ASP A 184 2.89 26.46 5.22
N ALA A 185 2.33 26.97 6.33
CA ALA A 185 2.31 26.25 7.60
C ALA A 185 1.57 24.91 7.47
N ALA A 186 0.38 24.93 6.85
CA ALA A 186 -0.36 23.70 6.57
C ALA A 186 0.41 22.78 5.63
N ALA A 187 1.07 23.32 4.60
CA ALA A 187 1.89 22.54 3.68
C ALA A 187 3.03 21.79 4.40
N HIS A 188 3.80 22.46 5.26
CA HIS A 188 4.87 21.81 6.03
C HIS A 188 4.36 20.75 7.01
N ILE A 189 3.26 21.02 7.72
CA ILE A 189 2.65 20.06 8.65
C ILE A 189 2.18 18.82 7.87
N LEU A 190 1.50 19.02 6.74
CA LEU A 190 1.02 17.92 5.91
C LEU A 190 2.18 17.12 5.32
N ASN A 191 3.26 17.77 4.87
CA ASN A 191 4.42 17.05 4.36
C ASN A 191 5.06 16.17 5.44
N PHE A 192 5.15 16.68 6.68
CA PHE A 192 5.59 15.88 7.83
C PHE A 192 4.67 14.68 8.10
N VAL A 193 3.35 14.90 8.09
CA VAL A 193 2.38 13.82 8.29
C VAL A 193 2.54 12.75 7.20
N VAL A 194 2.62 13.15 5.93
CA VAL A 194 2.74 12.21 4.81
C VAL A 194 4.06 11.45 4.88
N LEU A 195 5.16 12.10 5.29
CA LEU A 195 6.42 11.42 5.59
C LEU A 195 6.25 10.36 6.68
N THR A 196 5.61 10.68 7.81
CA THR A 196 5.35 9.67 8.87
C THR A 196 4.43 8.55 8.39
N ALA A 197 3.49 8.86 7.50
CA ALA A 197 2.59 7.89 6.89
C ALA A 197 3.36 6.87 6.05
N ALA A 198 4.29 7.36 5.21
CA ALA A 198 5.19 6.53 4.42
C ALA A 198 6.07 5.66 5.33
N LEU A 199 6.70 6.24 6.36
CA LEU A 199 7.55 5.47 7.29
C LEU A 199 6.80 4.36 8.01
N SER A 200 5.55 4.59 8.42
CA SER A 200 4.71 3.55 9.04
C SER A 200 4.34 2.43 8.07
N VAL A 201 4.04 2.72 6.80
CA VAL A 201 3.82 1.67 5.79
C VAL A 201 5.09 0.85 5.59
N TYR A 202 6.26 1.50 5.53
CA TYR A 202 7.53 0.81 5.39
C TYR A 202 7.84 -0.08 6.59
N ASN A 203 7.65 0.43 7.80
CA ASN A 203 7.82 -0.30 9.06
C ASN A 203 6.91 -1.54 9.13
N SER A 204 5.63 -1.38 8.80
CA SER A 204 4.66 -2.48 8.73
C SER A 204 5.04 -3.53 7.67
N GLY A 205 5.57 -3.10 6.52
CA GLY A 205 6.05 -4.02 5.49
C GLY A 205 7.23 -4.87 5.94
N VAL A 206 8.24 -4.26 6.58
CA VAL A 206 9.39 -4.97 7.15
C VAL A 206 8.94 -5.97 8.22
N TYR A 207 8.02 -5.55 9.09
CA TYR A 207 7.39 -6.42 10.08
C TYR A 207 6.76 -7.65 9.44
N CYS A 208 5.81 -7.46 8.53
CA CYS A 208 5.07 -8.55 7.91
C CYS A 208 5.96 -9.49 7.09
N ASN A 209 6.93 -8.97 6.33
CA ASN A 209 7.86 -9.78 5.54
C ASN A 209 8.66 -10.75 6.43
N SER A 210 9.15 -10.26 7.57
CA SER A 210 9.91 -11.09 8.49
C SER A 210 9.05 -12.22 9.09
N ARG A 211 7.76 -11.98 9.37
CA ARG A 211 6.81 -12.98 9.91
C ARG A 211 6.37 -13.98 8.84
N MET A 212 6.12 -13.52 7.62
CA MET A 212 5.79 -14.42 6.50
C MET A 212 6.94 -15.38 6.21
N LEU A 213 8.18 -14.88 6.15
CA LEU A 213 9.37 -15.71 5.97
C LEU A 213 9.57 -16.70 7.12
N PHE A 214 9.31 -16.27 8.36
CA PHE A 214 9.35 -17.14 9.53
C PHE A 214 8.28 -18.25 9.45
N GLY A 215 7.02 -17.90 9.13
CA GLY A 215 5.93 -18.87 8.99
C GLY A 215 6.15 -19.86 7.84
N LEU A 216 6.75 -19.42 6.73
CA LEU A 216 7.21 -20.33 5.67
C LEU A 216 8.28 -21.30 6.19
N ALA A 217 9.21 -20.84 7.02
CA ALA A 217 10.22 -21.72 7.62
C ALA A 217 9.61 -22.73 8.61
N GLU A 218 8.54 -22.36 9.33
CA GLU A 218 7.81 -23.27 10.23
C GLU A 218 7.10 -24.37 9.44
N GLN A 219 6.55 -24.03 8.28
CA GLN A 219 5.90 -24.97 7.36
C GLN A 219 6.90 -25.83 6.56
N GLY A 220 8.21 -25.58 6.73
CA GLY A 220 9.28 -26.26 5.98
C GLY A 220 9.40 -25.80 4.52
N ASP A 221 8.82 -24.65 4.18
CA ASP A 221 8.89 -23.99 2.87
C ASP A 221 10.08 -23.01 2.74
N ALA A 222 10.74 -22.67 3.85
CA ALA A 222 11.96 -21.86 3.86
C ALA A 222 13.05 -22.50 4.75
N PRO A 223 14.34 -22.09 4.60
CA PRO A 223 15.43 -22.67 5.38
C PRO A 223 15.21 -22.58 6.89
N LYS A 224 15.40 -23.69 7.62
CA LYS A 224 15.26 -23.76 9.09
C LYS A 224 16.09 -22.71 9.85
N VAL A 225 17.15 -22.20 9.22
CA VAL A 225 17.99 -21.10 9.70
C VAL A 225 17.15 -19.86 10.04
N LEU A 226 16.04 -19.61 9.33
CA LEU A 226 15.14 -18.48 9.52
C LEU A 226 14.23 -18.59 10.77
N LEU A 227 14.11 -19.78 11.37
CA LEU A 227 13.32 -20.01 12.60
C LEU A 227 13.97 -19.47 13.87
N LYS A 228 15.20 -18.97 13.79
CA LYS A 228 15.91 -18.48 14.98
C LYS A 228 15.38 -17.12 15.41
N LEU A 229 14.71 -17.09 16.56
CA LEU A 229 14.26 -15.87 17.24
C LEU A 229 15.36 -15.29 18.14
N ASN A 230 15.36 -13.98 18.33
CA ASN A 230 16.17 -13.32 19.37
C ASN A 230 15.45 -13.33 20.73
N LYS A 231 16.12 -12.80 21.77
CA LYS A 231 15.55 -12.71 23.14
C LYS A 231 14.27 -11.87 23.22
N GLN A 232 14.05 -10.98 22.25
CA GLN A 232 12.86 -10.14 22.15
C GLN A 232 11.77 -10.73 21.23
N GLY A 233 11.90 -11.98 20.75
CA GLY A 233 10.90 -12.62 19.89
C GLY A 233 10.90 -12.19 18.42
N VAL A 234 11.98 -11.56 17.94
CA VAL A 234 12.13 -11.11 16.55
C VAL A 234 12.94 -12.12 15.72
N PRO A 235 12.48 -12.54 14.53
CA PRO A 235 13.22 -13.42 13.62
C PRO A 235 14.32 -12.64 12.88
N LEU A 236 15.45 -12.38 13.54
CA LEU A 236 16.53 -11.52 13.01
C LEU A 236 17.07 -11.95 11.65
N ARG A 237 17.11 -13.25 11.37
CA ARG A 237 17.61 -13.77 10.09
C ARG A 237 16.61 -13.53 8.94
N ALA A 238 15.32 -13.69 9.21
CA ALA A 238 14.28 -13.34 8.24
C ALA A 238 14.24 -11.83 7.99
N LEU A 239 14.39 -11.03 9.06
CA LEU A 239 14.56 -9.57 8.96
C LEU A 239 15.78 -9.21 8.11
N GLY A 240 16.93 -9.85 8.33
CA GLY A 240 18.15 -9.62 7.55
C GLY A 240 17.99 -9.93 6.06
N VAL A 241 17.27 -11.00 5.70
CA VAL A 241 16.94 -11.31 4.29
C VAL A 241 16.07 -10.20 3.69
N SER A 242 15.01 -9.78 4.38
CA SER A 242 14.16 -8.67 3.93
C SER A 242 14.96 -7.36 3.78
N ALA A 243 15.89 -7.09 4.71
CA ALA A 243 16.75 -5.92 4.67
C ALA A 243 17.71 -5.96 3.47
N LEU A 244 18.31 -7.11 3.18
CA LEU A 244 19.19 -7.30 2.01
C LEU A 244 18.44 -7.07 0.69
N VAL A 245 17.24 -7.65 0.53
CA VAL A 245 16.43 -7.41 -0.67
C VAL A 245 16.05 -5.94 -0.79
N THR A 246 15.70 -5.30 0.32
CA THR A 246 15.39 -3.86 0.34
C THR A 246 16.61 -2.99 0.02
N LEU A 247 17.80 -3.39 0.45
CA LEU A 247 19.05 -2.71 0.13
C LEU A 247 19.40 -2.82 -1.36
N LEU A 248 19.25 -4.01 -1.96
CA LEU A 248 19.42 -4.20 -3.41
C LEU A 248 18.48 -3.29 -4.20
N CYS A 249 17.23 -3.21 -3.74
CA CYS A 249 16.26 -2.25 -4.20
C CYS A 249 16.82 -0.81 -4.11
N VAL A 250 17.24 -0.32 -2.94
CA VAL A 250 17.82 1.04 -2.80
C VAL A 250 19.00 1.29 -3.77
N VAL A 251 19.85 0.30 -4.02
CA VAL A 251 20.93 0.38 -5.02
C VAL A 251 20.38 0.53 -6.44
N ILE A 252 19.32 -0.20 -6.81
CA ILE A 252 18.65 -0.03 -8.11
C ILE A 252 18.10 1.40 -8.26
N ASN A 253 17.56 2.01 -7.20
CA ASN A 253 17.11 3.41 -7.24
C ASN A 253 18.26 4.38 -7.53
N TYR A 254 19.44 4.09 -6.98
CA TYR A 254 20.62 4.92 -7.15
C TYR A 254 21.14 4.86 -8.59
N VAL A 255 21.15 3.68 -9.19
CA VAL A 255 21.70 3.47 -10.54
C VAL A 255 20.73 3.93 -11.64
N ALA A 256 19.43 3.71 -11.47
CA ALA A 256 18.43 4.00 -12.50
C ALA A 256 17.11 4.50 -11.88
N PRO A 257 17.04 5.75 -11.36
CA PRO A 257 15.89 6.23 -10.59
C PRO A 257 14.57 6.25 -11.37
N HIS A 258 14.58 6.62 -12.66
CA HIS A 258 13.38 6.65 -13.50
C HIS A 258 12.87 5.24 -13.86
N ASP A 259 13.77 4.37 -14.35
CA ASP A 259 13.40 2.98 -14.71
C ASP A 259 13.06 2.13 -13.49
N ALA A 260 13.70 2.41 -12.34
CA ALA A 260 13.44 1.73 -11.08
C ALA A 260 11.98 1.93 -10.66
N LEU A 261 11.46 3.15 -10.69
CA LEU A 261 10.09 3.41 -10.26
C LEU A 261 9.08 2.61 -11.10
N GLU A 262 9.16 2.66 -12.43
CA GLU A 262 8.28 1.89 -13.31
C GLU A 262 8.38 0.38 -13.04
N LEU A 263 9.60 -0.15 -12.96
CA LEU A 263 9.83 -1.56 -12.69
C LEU A 263 9.24 -1.99 -11.34
N LEU A 264 9.33 -1.14 -10.32
CA LEU A 264 8.83 -1.45 -8.98
C LEU A 264 7.32 -1.41 -8.91
N PHE A 265 6.69 -0.40 -9.52
CA PHE A 265 5.24 -0.36 -9.65
C PHE A 265 4.75 -1.60 -10.39
N ALA A 266 5.42 -1.97 -11.49
CA ALA A 266 5.14 -3.19 -12.21
C ALA A 266 5.19 -4.44 -11.31
N LEU A 267 6.27 -4.63 -10.55
CA LEU A 267 6.43 -5.80 -9.68
C LEU A 267 5.41 -5.84 -8.53
N VAL A 268 5.11 -4.70 -7.90
CA VAL A 268 4.15 -4.64 -6.80
C VAL A 268 2.74 -4.97 -7.29
N VAL A 269 2.29 -4.37 -8.40
CA VAL A 269 0.94 -4.62 -8.90
C VAL A 269 0.80 -6.08 -9.36
N ALA A 270 1.80 -6.64 -10.05
CA ALA A 270 1.79 -8.07 -10.39
C ALA A 270 1.68 -8.96 -9.14
N SER A 271 2.44 -8.65 -8.09
CA SER A 271 2.41 -9.39 -6.83
C SER A 271 1.04 -9.30 -6.15
N LEU A 272 0.43 -8.10 -6.12
CA LEU A 272 -0.91 -7.89 -5.57
C LEU A 272 -1.98 -8.67 -6.34
N MET A 273 -1.92 -8.68 -7.67
CA MET A 273 -2.88 -9.42 -8.50
C MET A 273 -2.83 -10.92 -8.21
N ILE A 274 -1.62 -11.49 -8.14
CA ILE A 274 -1.43 -12.90 -7.80
C ILE A 274 -1.95 -13.17 -6.38
N ASN A 275 -1.58 -12.33 -5.41
CA ASN A 275 -1.95 -12.51 -4.01
C ASN A 275 -3.48 -12.52 -3.84
N TRP A 276 -4.16 -11.49 -4.34
CA TRP A 276 -5.60 -11.39 -4.18
C TRP A 276 -6.35 -12.45 -4.97
N ALA A 277 -5.88 -12.84 -6.16
CA ALA A 277 -6.47 -13.94 -6.92
C ALA A 277 -6.36 -15.26 -6.14
N LEU A 278 -5.20 -15.53 -5.54
CA LEU A 278 -4.99 -16.71 -4.70
C LEU A 278 -5.86 -16.66 -3.43
N ILE A 279 -6.01 -15.50 -2.80
CA ILE A 279 -6.89 -15.33 -1.63
C ILE A 279 -8.34 -15.64 -2.02
N SER A 280 -8.85 -15.06 -3.11
CA SER A 280 -10.23 -15.30 -3.58
C SER A 280 -10.47 -16.77 -3.94
N LEU A 281 -9.55 -17.40 -4.68
CA LEU A 281 -9.63 -18.81 -5.04
C LEU A 281 -9.55 -19.73 -3.81
N THR A 282 -8.65 -19.43 -2.88
CA THR A 282 -8.50 -20.17 -1.63
C THR A 282 -9.75 -20.02 -0.77
N HIS A 283 -10.37 -18.84 -0.72
CA HIS A 283 -11.61 -18.61 0.00
C HIS A 283 -12.77 -19.43 -0.58
N ILE A 284 -12.92 -19.53 -1.91
CA ILE A 284 -13.92 -20.41 -2.55
C ILE A 284 -13.69 -21.88 -2.13
N LYS A 285 -12.45 -22.37 -2.24
CA LYS A 285 -12.10 -23.76 -1.87
C LYS A 285 -12.30 -24.03 -0.38
N PHE A 286 -11.93 -23.09 0.47
CA PHE A 286 -12.12 -23.16 1.91
C PHE A 286 -13.61 -23.28 2.27
N ARG A 287 -14.47 -22.45 1.67
CA ARG A 287 -15.91 -22.50 1.89
C ARG A 287 -16.53 -23.83 1.41
N LYS A 288 -16.04 -24.38 0.30
CA LYS A 288 -16.44 -25.70 -0.18
C LYS A 288 -16.07 -26.80 0.83
N ALA A 289 -14.82 -26.83 1.28
CA ALA A 289 -14.33 -27.82 2.26
C ALA A 289 -15.07 -27.72 3.61
N MET A 290 -15.37 -26.50 4.08
CA MET A 290 -16.15 -26.29 5.31
C MET A 290 -17.60 -26.78 5.16
N GLY A 291 -18.20 -26.58 3.99
CA GLY A 291 -19.52 -27.11 3.66
C GLY A 291 -19.54 -28.64 3.67
N GLU A 292 -18.51 -29.29 3.11
CA GLU A 292 -18.33 -30.74 3.15
C GLU A 292 -18.16 -31.27 4.58
N GLN A 293 -17.62 -30.47 5.49
CA GLN A 293 -17.44 -30.81 6.91
C GLN A 293 -18.63 -30.38 7.80
N GLY A 294 -19.66 -29.73 7.24
CA GLY A 294 -20.82 -29.24 8.00
C GLY A 294 -20.51 -28.07 8.96
N VAL A 295 -19.36 -27.41 8.83
CA VAL A 295 -18.95 -26.33 9.74
C VAL A 295 -19.35 -24.98 9.16
N THR A 296 -20.05 -24.17 9.96
CA THR A 296 -20.46 -22.81 9.56
C THR A 296 -19.43 -21.77 10.03
N PRO A 297 -18.91 -20.91 9.14
CA PRO A 297 -17.97 -19.87 9.54
C PRO A 297 -18.60 -18.79 10.42
N SER A 298 -17.87 -18.38 11.46
CA SER A 298 -18.31 -17.35 12.42
C SER A 298 -18.47 -15.97 11.79
N PHE A 299 -17.71 -15.66 10.74
CA PHE A 299 -17.83 -14.43 9.95
C PHE A 299 -18.37 -14.78 8.57
N LYS A 300 -19.50 -14.15 8.18
CA LYS A 300 -20.15 -14.36 6.90
C LYS A 300 -19.77 -13.22 5.96
N THR A 301 -19.05 -13.53 4.89
CA THR A 301 -18.74 -12.57 3.84
C THR A 301 -20.01 -12.13 3.12
N PHE A 302 -20.16 -10.83 2.89
CA PHE A 302 -21.25 -10.28 2.10
C PHE A 302 -21.24 -10.87 0.69
N TRP A 303 -22.41 -11.29 0.20
CA TRP A 303 -22.62 -11.79 -1.16
C TRP A 303 -21.79 -13.03 -1.57
N PHE A 304 -21.34 -13.87 -0.64
CA PHE A 304 -20.70 -15.13 -1.02
C PHE A 304 -21.71 -16.07 -1.74
N PRO A 305 -21.33 -16.76 -2.84
CA PRO A 305 -20.01 -16.82 -3.49
C PRO A 305 -19.77 -15.76 -4.57
N PHE A 306 -20.80 -15.00 -4.96
CA PHE A 306 -20.75 -14.01 -6.03
C PHE A 306 -19.64 -12.97 -5.82
N SER A 307 -19.41 -12.53 -4.57
CA SER A 307 -18.34 -11.57 -4.25
C SER A 307 -16.94 -12.04 -4.64
N ASN A 308 -16.61 -13.33 -4.49
CA ASN A 308 -15.31 -13.87 -4.91
C ASN A 308 -15.17 -13.87 -6.45
N TYR A 309 -16.22 -14.25 -7.17
CA TYR A 309 -16.19 -14.25 -8.63
C TYR A 309 -16.13 -12.83 -9.20
N LEU A 310 -16.84 -11.88 -8.59
CA LEU A 310 -16.74 -10.47 -8.93
C LEU A 310 -15.31 -9.95 -8.72
N CYS A 311 -14.67 -10.32 -7.61
CA CYS A 311 -13.29 -9.95 -7.31
C CYS A 311 -12.30 -10.52 -8.36
N LEU A 312 -12.47 -11.78 -8.76
CA LEU A 312 -11.66 -12.40 -9.80
C LEU A 312 -11.88 -11.76 -11.18
N ALA A 313 -13.14 -11.49 -11.55
CA ALA A 313 -13.46 -10.79 -12.80
C ALA A 313 -12.86 -9.38 -12.83
N PHE A 314 -12.91 -8.68 -11.70
CA PHE A 314 -12.28 -7.38 -11.52
C PHE A 314 -10.76 -7.43 -11.72
N MET A 315 -10.07 -8.41 -11.15
CA MET A 315 -8.62 -8.59 -11.38
C MET A 315 -8.29 -8.88 -12.84
N VAL A 316 -9.08 -9.72 -13.51
CA VAL A 316 -8.90 -10.01 -14.95
C VAL A 316 -9.08 -8.74 -15.78
N MET A 317 -10.09 -7.92 -15.47
CA MET A 317 -10.31 -6.63 -16.11
C MET A 317 -9.11 -5.71 -15.92
N ILE A 318 -8.55 -5.64 -14.71
CA ILE A 318 -7.40 -4.77 -14.42
C ILE A 318 -6.14 -5.26 -15.11
N ILE A 319 -5.91 -6.57 -15.16
CA ILE A 319 -4.83 -7.16 -15.97
C ILE A 319 -4.97 -6.75 -17.44
N GLY A 320 -6.21 -6.76 -17.97
CA GLY A 320 -6.50 -6.28 -19.32
C GLY A 320 -6.18 -4.79 -19.52
N VAL A 321 -6.55 -3.95 -18.56
CA VAL A 321 -6.21 -2.51 -18.58
C VAL A 321 -4.70 -2.31 -18.53
N MET A 322 -3.99 -3.04 -17.66
CA MET A 322 -2.55 -2.92 -17.50
C MET A 322 -1.78 -3.30 -18.76
N LEU A 323 -2.30 -4.22 -19.59
CA LEU A 323 -1.71 -4.54 -20.90
C LEU A 323 -1.76 -3.35 -21.87
N ALA A 324 -2.76 -2.47 -21.72
CA ALA A 324 -2.93 -1.29 -22.54
C ALA A 324 -2.09 -0.09 -22.09
N ILE A 325 -1.46 -0.15 -20.90
CA ILE A 325 -0.63 0.93 -20.35
C ILE A 325 0.86 0.62 -20.62
N PRO A 326 1.55 1.39 -21.48
CA PRO A 326 2.98 1.23 -21.71
C PRO A 326 3.78 1.31 -20.40
N GLY A 327 4.82 0.50 -20.26
CA GLY A 327 5.64 0.41 -19.04
C GLY A 327 5.04 -0.58 -18.03
N ILE A 328 3.77 -0.39 -17.66
CA ILE A 328 3.06 -1.28 -16.71
C ILE A 328 2.78 -2.65 -17.35
N ASN A 329 2.50 -2.72 -18.65
CA ASN A 329 2.25 -3.98 -19.36
C ASN A 329 3.34 -5.05 -19.14
N LYS A 330 4.60 -4.65 -18.93
CA LYS A 330 5.71 -5.55 -18.58
C LYS A 330 5.42 -6.39 -17.33
N SER A 331 4.74 -5.81 -16.34
CA SER A 331 4.32 -6.53 -15.12
C SER A 331 3.39 -7.70 -15.41
N VAL A 332 2.49 -7.52 -16.37
CA VAL A 332 1.49 -8.54 -16.71
C VAL A 332 2.17 -9.76 -17.32
N TYR A 333 3.19 -9.55 -18.14
CA TYR A 333 3.99 -10.64 -18.70
C TYR A 333 4.84 -11.35 -17.64
N ALA A 334 5.22 -10.66 -16.55
CA ALA A 334 5.95 -11.27 -15.44
C ALA A 334 5.06 -12.20 -14.57
N ILE A 335 3.74 -11.96 -14.50
CA ILE A 335 2.80 -12.79 -13.74
C ILE A 335 2.89 -14.29 -14.09
N PRO A 336 2.68 -14.72 -15.36
CA PRO A 336 2.72 -16.15 -15.70
C PRO A 336 4.11 -16.75 -15.46
N VAL A 337 5.19 -16.00 -15.73
CA VAL A 337 6.55 -16.45 -15.45
C VAL A 337 6.73 -16.75 -13.96
N TRP A 338 6.27 -15.84 -13.08
CA TRP A 338 6.35 -16.02 -11.65
C TRP A 338 5.49 -17.18 -11.14
N VAL A 339 4.28 -17.34 -11.68
CA VAL A 339 3.40 -18.48 -11.35
C VAL A 339 4.04 -19.81 -11.77
N VAL A 340 4.70 -19.86 -12.93
CA VAL A 340 5.46 -21.04 -13.38
C VAL A 340 6.63 -21.32 -12.46
N ILE A 341 7.39 -20.30 -12.03
CA ILE A 341 8.49 -20.46 -11.07
C ILE A 341 7.98 -21.06 -9.76
N ILE A 342 6.89 -20.52 -9.20
CA ILE A 342 6.26 -21.04 -7.97
C ILE A 342 5.80 -22.49 -8.18
N TYR A 343 5.17 -22.79 -9.31
CA TYR A 343 4.70 -24.13 -9.63
C TYR A 343 5.85 -25.15 -9.74
N VAL A 344 6.93 -24.79 -10.42
CA VAL A 344 8.13 -25.63 -10.54
C VAL A 344 8.77 -25.85 -9.18
N ALA A 345 8.93 -24.80 -8.37
CA ALA A 345 9.46 -24.91 -7.01
C ALA A 345 8.60 -25.85 -6.14
N TYR A 346 7.28 -25.72 -6.20
CA TYR A 346 6.34 -26.61 -5.53
C TYR A 346 6.49 -28.08 -5.98
N ARG A 347 6.59 -28.32 -7.29
CA ARG A 347 6.77 -29.68 -7.84
C ARG A 347 8.10 -30.29 -7.44
N LEU A 348 9.18 -29.51 -7.42
CA LEU A 348 10.49 -29.96 -6.94
C LEU A 348 10.44 -30.30 -5.46
N ARG A 349 9.74 -29.52 -4.63
CA ARG A 349 9.55 -29.82 -3.21
C ARG A 349 8.82 -31.16 -3.00
N MET A 350 7.69 -31.35 -3.68
CA MET A 350 6.89 -32.58 -3.57
C MET A 350 7.69 -33.82 -4.01
N ARG A 351 8.62 -33.67 -4.96
CA ARG A 351 9.53 -34.73 -5.41
C ARG A 351 10.61 -35.10 -4.38
N HIS A 352 11.07 -34.17 -3.56
CA HIS A 352 12.09 -34.42 -2.53
C HIS A 352 11.51 -34.93 -1.19
N GLY A 353 10.24 -35.36 -1.17
CA GLY A 353 9.66 -36.04 -0.01
C GLY A 353 9.40 -35.15 1.21
N ALA A 354 9.34 -33.82 1.03
CA ALA A 354 8.88 -32.93 2.09
C ALA A 354 7.37 -33.16 2.30
N THR A 355 7.03 -34.05 3.23
CA THR A 355 5.66 -34.21 3.74
C THR A 355 5.17 -32.82 4.17
N PRO A 356 3.96 -32.38 3.75
CA PRO A 356 3.38 -31.17 4.31
C PRO A 356 3.37 -31.33 5.82
N ALA A 357 3.94 -30.38 6.57
CA ALA A 357 3.84 -30.40 8.02
C ALA A 357 2.35 -30.56 8.37
N ALA A 358 2.02 -31.66 9.06
CA ALA A 358 0.65 -31.96 9.44
C ALA A 358 0.10 -30.77 10.24
N ARG A 359 -1.08 -30.29 9.84
CA ARG A 359 -1.78 -29.16 10.48
C ARG A 359 -2.21 -29.50 11.90
#